data_AF-A0A9X7BZN5-F1
#
_entry.id   AF-A0A9X7BZN5-F1
#
_cell.length_a   1.000
_cell.length_b   1.000
_cell.length_c   1.000
_cell.angle_alpha   90.00
_cell.angle_beta   90.00
_cell.angle_gamma   90.00
#
_symmetry.space_group_name_H-M   'P 1'
#
loop_
_entity.id
_entity.type
_entity.pdbx_description
1 polymer ?
#
loop_
_entity_poly.entity_id
_entity_poly.type
_entity_poly.pdbx_seq_one_letter_code
_entity_poly.pdbx_strand_id
1 'polypeptide(L)'
;MENVLCCDQIKCLVGENVKVNLRGPESRVGTLVSLGKDYLTLQLPHGELVYYQLKHVKSLVKKVKESKCGDGYSSCFCSDEDTFLDILKDLKYKWIKINRGGPECVEGLLSEVHHGCITLVNGDEVIYVIKSHIKSVSQVVKCKKNEDE
;
A
#
# COMPACT_ATOMS: atom_id res chain seq x y z
N MET A 1 -17.24 17.81 -5.03
CA MET A 1 -16.69 18.24 -6.33
C MET A 1 -15.25 18.63 -6.05
N GLU A 2 -14.19 18.05 -6.59
CA GLU A 2 -13.85 17.12 -7.69
C GLU A 2 -12.39 16.72 -7.30
N ASN A 3 -11.85 15.51 -7.39
CA ASN A 3 -11.72 14.60 -8.52
C ASN A 3 -11.20 13.30 -7.91
N VAL A 4 -12.02 12.25 -7.81
CA VAL A 4 -11.43 10.90 -7.76
C VAL A 4 -11.27 10.52 -9.21
N LEU A 5 -10.08 10.82 -9.74
CA LEU A 5 -9.54 10.18 -10.92
C LEU A 5 -9.43 8.67 -10.62
N CYS A 6 -10.58 7.98 -10.55
CA CYS A 6 -10.62 6.59 -10.93
C CYS A 6 -10.65 6.61 -12.46
N CYS A 7 -9.56 7.09 -13.06
CA CYS A 7 -9.39 6.97 -14.49
C CYS A 7 -9.45 5.47 -14.77
N ASP A 8 -10.36 5.03 -15.63
CA ASP A 8 -10.38 3.65 -16.13
C ASP A 8 -8.97 3.21 -16.58
N GLN A 9 -8.17 4.17 -17.04
CA GLN A 9 -6.75 4.01 -17.37
C GLN A 9 -5.88 3.45 -16.23
N ILE A 10 -6.14 3.79 -14.96
CA ILE A 10 -5.41 3.22 -13.80
C ILE A 10 -5.94 1.83 -13.48
N LYS A 11 -7.25 1.57 -13.64
CA LYS A 11 -7.82 0.23 -13.47
C LYS A 11 -7.17 -0.77 -14.44
N CYS A 12 -6.89 -0.34 -15.68
CA CYS A 12 -6.17 -1.14 -16.68
C CYS A 12 -4.69 -1.44 -16.31
N LEU A 13 -4.15 -0.84 -15.26
CA LEU A 13 -2.79 -1.14 -14.77
C LEU A 13 -2.78 -2.29 -13.75
N VAL A 14 -3.94 -2.78 -13.29
CA VAL A 14 -3.99 -3.92 -12.38
C VAL A 14 -3.38 -5.15 -13.07
N GLY A 15 -2.47 -5.83 -12.39
CA GLY A 15 -1.64 -6.91 -12.92
C GLY A 15 -0.32 -6.46 -13.56
N GLU A 16 -0.14 -5.16 -13.82
CA GLU A 16 1.06 -4.63 -14.48
C GLU A 16 2.17 -4.28 -13.50
N ASN A 17 3.41 -4.35 -13.98
CA ASN A 17 4.55 -3.81 -13.24
C ASN A 17 4.58 -2.28 -13.37
N VAL A 18 4.40 -1.60 -12.24
CA VAL A 18 4.34 -0.14 -12.16
C VAL A 18 5.29 0.39 -11.11
N LYS A 19 5.66 1.66 -11.28
CA LYS A 19 6.33 2.45 -10.26
C LYS A 19 5.35 3.43 -9.62
N VAL A 20 5.11 3.27 -8.32
CA VAL A 20 4.37 4.22 -7.50
C VAL A 20 5.32 5.33 -7.06
N ASN A 21 4.92 6.58 -7.31
CA ASN A 21 5.70 7.81 -7.11
C ASN A 21 7.02 7.83 -7.89
N LEU A 22 7.27 8.89 -8.67
CA LEU A 22 8.46 8.96 -9.53
C LEU A 22 9.78 8.99 -8.74
N ARG A 23 9.79 9.70 -7.61
CA ARG A 23 10.95 9.92 -6.72
C ARG A 23 10.51 10.06 -5.26
N GLY A 24 11.48 10.14 -4.36
CA GLY A 24 11.27 10.36 -2.94
C GLY A 24 11.23 9.06 -2.13
N PRO A 25 11.12 9.17 -0.79
CA PRO A 25 11.20 8.03 0.11
C PRO A 25 10.12 6.97 -0.18
N GLU A 26 8.91 7.40 -0.53
CA GLU A 26 7.75 6.55 -0.89
C GLU A 26 7.82 5.94 -2.30
N SER A 27 8.87 6.17 -3.08
CA SER A 27 8.96 5.68 -4.46
C SER A 27 9.28 4.19 -4.50
N ARG A 28 8.39 3.35 -5.07
CA ARG A 28 8.59 1.90 -5.16
C ARG A 28 8.12 1.33 -6.49
N VAL A 29 8.74 0.23 -6.90
CA VAL A 29 8.40 -0.54 -8.11
C VAL A 29 7.85 -1.89 -7.67
N GLY A 30 6.77 -2.32 -8.31
CA GLY A 30 6.11 -3.58 -8.00
C GLY A 30 4.94 -3.86 -8.93
N THR A 31 4.24 -4.96 -8.70
CA THR A 31 3.02 -5.31 -9.44
C THR A 31 1.82 -4.64 -8.77
N LEU A 32 1.00 -3.92 -9.54
CA LEU A 32 -0.25 -3.36 -9.01
C LEU A 32 -1.26 -4.50 -8.86
N VAL A 33 -1.58 -4.89 -7.62
CA VAL A 33 -2.44 -6.05 -7.33
C VAL A 33 -3.92 -5.67 -7.35
N SER A 34 -4.25 -4.53 -6.76
CA SER A 34 -5.63 -4.06 -6.68
C SER A 34 -5.71 -2.54 -6.60
N LEU A 35 -6.86 -2.02 -6.99
CA LEU A 35 -7.28 -0.65 -6.78
C LEU A 35 -8.58 -0.69 -5.98
N GLY A 36 -8.55 -0.16 -4.76
CA GLY A 36 -9.74 0.05 -3.95
C GLY A 36 -10.29 1.46 -4.13
N LYS A 37 -11.24 1.84 -3.28
CA LYS A 37 -11.93 3.14 -3.38
C LYS A 37 -11.00 4.35 -3.21
N ASP A 38 -10.14 4.30 -2.20
CA ASP A 38 -9.22 5.38 -1.82
C ASP A 38 -7.77 4.89 -1.61
N TYR A 39 -7.47 3.67 -2.04
CA TYR A 39 -6.14 3.07 -1.94
C TYR A 39 -5.78 2.21 -3.15
N LEU A 40 -4.49 1.89 -3.28
CA LEU A 40 -3.99 0.86 -4.19
C LEU A 40 -3.07 -0.11 -3.45
N THR A 41 -2.95 -1.33 -3.95
CA THR A 41 -2.05 -2.35 -3.41
C THR A 41 -0.92 -2.64 -4.39
N LEU A 42 0.32 -2.44 -3.95
CA LEU A 42 1.51 -2.76 -4.70
C LEU A 42 2.21 -3.97 -4.07
N GLN A 43 2.41 -5.03 -4.84
CA GLN A 43 3.27 -6.14 -4.44
C GLN A 43 4.71 -5.85 -4.86
N LEU A 44 5.61 -5.77 -3.88
CA LEU A 44 7.03 -5.64 -4.12
C LEU A 44 7.64 -6.97 -4.62
N PRO A 45 8.84 -6.96 -5.24
CA PRO A 45 9.46 -8.17 -5.78
C PRO A 45 9.66 -9.33 -4.79
N HIS A 46 9.70 -9.04 -3.48
CA HIS A 46 9.85 -10.04 -2.42
C HIS A 46 8.50 -10.53 -1.86
N GLY A 47 7.39 -10.25 -2.53
CA GLY A 47 6.04 -10.67 -2.14
C GLY A 47 5.36 -9.77 -1.11
N GLU A 48 6.07 -8.81 -0.51
CA GLU A 48 5.50 -7.85 0.44
C GLU A 48 4.41 -6.99 -0.22
N LEU A 49 3.23 -6.95 0.38
CA LEU A 49 2.12 -6.10 -0.04
C LEU A 49 2.20 -4.73 0.65
N VAL A 50 2.09 -3.68 -0.15
CA VAL A 50 2.10 -2.29 0.31
C VAL A 50 0.83 -1.59 -0.14
N TYR A 51 0.07 -1.10 0.82
CA TYR A 51 -1.17 -0.39 0.58
C TYR A 51 -0.88 1.10 0.62
N TYR A 52 -1.12 1.82 -0.48
CA TYR A 52 -0.92 3.27 -0.58
C TYR A 52 -2.27 3.99 -0.59
N GLN A 53 -2.41 5.06 0.20
CA GLN A 53 -3.56 5.95 0.07
C GLN A 53 -3.46 6.75 -1.24
N LEU A 54 -4.49 6.73 -2.07
CA LEU A 54 -4.50 7.39 -3.38
C LEU A 54 -4.26 8.89 -3.28
N LYS A 55 -4.77 9.55 -2.23
CA LYS A 55 -4.57 10.99 -1.99
C LYS A 55 -3.10 11.40 -1.83
N HIS A 56 -2.21 10.44 -1.56
CA HIS A 56 -0.76 10.66 -1.42
C HIS A 56 0.05 10.10 -2.60
N VAL A 57 -0.58 9.35 -3.51
CA VAL A 57 0.05 8.86 -4.74
C VAL A 57 0.12 10.01 -5.74
N LYS A 58 1.34 10.42 -6.08
CA LYS A 58 1.59 11.56 -6.99
C LYS A 58 1.73 11.15 -8.45
N SER A 59 2.10 9.90 -8.70
CA SER A 59 2.29 9.38 -10.06
C SER A 59 2.32 7.86 -10.08
N LEU A 60 1.77 7.26 -11.12
CA LEU A 60 1.98 5.85 -11.48
C LEU A 60 2.70 5.80 -12.82
N VAL A 61 3.79 5.05 -12.90
CA VAL A 61 4.60 4.92 -14.12
C VAL A 61 4.62 3.47 -14.57
N LYS A 62 4.03 3.18 -15.73
CA LYS A 62 4.18 1.90 -16.44
C LYS A 62 5.39 2.01 -17.39
N LYS A 63 6.25 1.00 -17.42
CA LYS A 63 7.32 0.94 -18.45
C LYS A 63 6.71 0.43 -19.75
N VAL A 64 6.92 1.16 -20.84
CA VAL A 64 6.30 0.92 -22.16
C VAL A 64 6.85 -0.34 -22.88
N LYS A 65 7.88 -1.01 -22.35
CA LYS A 65 8.59 -2.10 -23.05
C LYS A 65 7.99 -3.50 -22.93
N GLU A 66 6.89 -3.71 -22.19
CA GLU A 66 6.28 -5.04 -22.02
C GLU A 66 4.75 -4.98 -22.08
N SER A 67 4.20 -4.28 -23.08
CA SER A 67 2.76 -4.29 -23.34
C SER A 67 2.34 -5.64 -23.91
N LYS A 68 1.98 -6.60 -23.06
CA LYS A 68 0.84 -7.46 -23.37
C LYS A 68 -0.38 -6.74 -22.84
N CYS A 69 -1.05 -5.97 -23.69
CA CYS A 69 -2.46 -5.71 -23.46
C CYS A 69 -3.14 -7.08 -23.59
N GLY A 70 -3.21 -7.83 -22.50
CA GLY A 70 -3.92 -9.08 -22.45
C GLY A 70 -5.39 -8.76 -22.48
N ASP A 71 -6.03 -8.98 -23.64
CA ASP A 71 -7.44 -9.32 -23.68
C ASP A 71 -7.61 -10.58 -22.83
N GLY A 72 -7.93 -10.37 -21.57
CA GLY A 72 -7.99 -11.42 -20.58
C GLY A 72 -8.60 -10.82 -19.34
N TYR A 73 -9.86 -11.19 -19.09
CA TYR A 73 -10.51 -11.12 -17.80
C TYR A 73 -9.71 -11.95 -16.78
N SER A 74 -8.50 -11.50 -16.44
CA SER A 74 -7.83 -11.91 -15.22
C SER A 74 -8.70 -11.35 -14.11
N SER A 75 -9.10 -12.17 -13.14
CA SER A 75 -10.00 -11.78 -12.05
C SER A 75 -9.38 -10.63 -11.25
N CYS A 76 -9.59 -9.40 -11.71
CA CYS A 76 -9.14 -8.19 -11.07
C CYS A 76 -9.95 -8.05 -9.79
N PHE A 77 -9.31 -8.11 -8.63
CA PHE A 77 -9.95 -7.72 -7.37
C PHE A 77 -10.01 -6.20 -7.31
N CYS A 78 -10.92 -5.63 -8.11
CA CYS A 78 -11.33 -4.24 -7.99
C CYS A 78 -12.54 -4.23 -7.04
N SER A 79 -12.27 -4.13 -5.74
CA SER A 79 -13.31 -3.85 -4.78
C SER A 79 -13.53 -2.35 -4.72
N ASP A 80 -14.45 -1.83 -5.53
CA ASP A 80 -14.81 -0.40 -5.52
C ASP A 80 -15.43 0.05 -4.16
N GLU A 81 -15.75 -0.90 -3.27
CA GLU A 81 -16.27 -0.66 -1.92
C GLU A 81 -15.19 -0.59 -0.84
N ASP A 82 -14.10 -1.35 -0.97
CA ASP A 82 -13.07 -1.46 0.08
C ASP A 82 -12.31 -0.13 0.22
N THR A 83 -12.11 0.29 1.46
CA THR A 83 -11.37 1.51 1.78
C THR A 83 -10.05 1.23 2.49
N PHE A 84 -9.15 2.20 2.48
CA PHE A 84 -7.91 2.14 3.24
C PHE A 84 -8.16 1.96 4.74
N LEU A 85 -9.29 2.46 5.25
CA LEU A 85 -9.68 2.25 6.63
C LEU A 85 -9.98 0.78 6.92
N ASP A 86 -10.58 0.06 5.97
CA ASP A 86 -10.87 -1.36 6.12
C ASP A 86 -9.57 -2.18 6.13
N ILE A 87 -8.61 -1.82 5.27
CA ILE A 87 -7.25 -2.37 5.34
C ILE A 87 -6.61 -2.15 6.72
N LEU A 88 -6.72 -0.95 7.29
CA LEU A 88 -6.20 -0.70 8.65
C LEU A 88 -6.89 -1.56 9.70
N LYS A 89 -8.21 -1.78 9.60
CA LYS A 89 -8.94 -2.68 10.52
C LYS A 89 -8.47 -4.13 10.37
N ASP A 90 -8.24 -4.59 9.15
CA ASP A 90 -7.75 -5.95 8.87
C ASP A 90 -6.30 -6.17 9.32
N LEU A 91 -5.54 -5.08 9.45
CA LEU A 91 -4.19 -5.07 9.99
C LEU A 91 -4.16 -4.87 11.52
N LYS A 92 -5.31 -4.71 12.18
CA LYS A 92 -5.37 -4.59 13.64
C LYS A 92 -4.75 -5.83 14.28
N TYR A 93 -3.94 -5.60 15.32
CA TYR A 93 -3.14 -6.59 16.03
C TYR A 93 -2.04 -7.27 15.22
N LYS A 94 -1.63 -6.68 14.08
CA LYS A 94 -0.46 -7.13 13.31
C LYS A 94 0.69 -6.15 13.45
N TRP A 95 1.92 -6.65 13.32
CA TRP A 95 3.08 -5.78 13.21
C TRP A 95 3.10 -5.14 11.83
N ILE A 96 3.06 -3.82 11.78
CA ILE A 96 2.98 -3.06 10.54
C ILE A 96 4.08 -2.02 10.45
N LYS A 97 4.32 -1.60 9.22
CA LYS A 97 5.18 -0.49 8.86
C LYS A 97 4.33 0.60 8.21
N ILE A 98 4.39 1.80 8.75
CA ILE A 98 3.72 2.99 8.24
C ILE A 98 4.75 3.89 7.56
N ASN A 99 4.40 4.32 6.35
CA ASN A 99 5.29 5.04 5.44
C ASN A 99 6.57 4.26 5.13
N ARG A 100 7.24 4.61 4.04
CA ARG A 100 8.44 3.94 3.59
C ARG A 100 9.57 4.94 3.38
N GLY A 101 10.64 4.70 4.15
CA GLY A 101 11.84 5.50 4.06
C GLY A 101 11.64 6.94 4.57
N GLY A 102 12.74 7.67 4.64
CA GLY A 102 12.72 9.01 5.25
C GLY A 102 12.43 8.98 6.76
N PRO A 103 12.33 10.17 7.38
CA PRO A 103 12.22 10.31 8.84
C PRO A 103 10.83 9.99 9.39
N GLU A 104 9.80 9.93 8.53
CA GLU A 104 8.39 9.68 8.93
C GLU A 104 8.03 8.19 8.90
N CYS A 105 9.01 7.31 8.71
CA CYS A 105 8.86 5.86 8.67
C CYS A 105 8.82 5.31 10.10
N VAL A 106 7.73 4.62 10.45
CA VAL A 106 7.56 4.03 11.79
C VAL A 106 7.03 2.60 11.70
N GLU A 107 7.39 1.77 12.67
CA GLU A 107 6.96 0.37 12.76
C GLU A 107 6.44 0.08 14.15
N GLY A 108 5.52 -0.89 14.26
CA GLY A 108 4.98 -1.34 15.54
C GLY A 108 3.76 -2.23 15.39
N LEU A 109 3.29 -2.77 16.51
CA LEU A 109 2.03 -3.49 16.60
C LEU A 109 0.86 -2.50 16.50
N LEU A 110 0.00 -2.65 15.48
CA LEU A 110 -1.21 -1.84 15.37
C LEU A 110 -2.23 -2.25 16.45
N SER A 111 -2.28 -1.50 17.55
CA SER A 111 -3.18 -1.82 18.67
C SER A 111 -4.59 -1.28 18.44
N GLU A 112 -4.74 -0.06 17.93
CA GLU A 112 -6.04 0.61 17.80
C GLU A 112 -6.16 1.41 16.50
N VAL A 113 -7.38 1.46 15.96
CA VAL A 113 -7.75 2.21 14.75
C VAL A 113 -8.92 3.12 15.09
N HIS A 114 -8.65 4.42 15.27
CA HIS A 114 -9.66 5.43 15.61
C HIS A 114 -10.08 6.25 14.38
N HIS A 115 -11.04 7.17 14.55
CA HIS A 115 -11.53 8.01 13.46
C HIS A 115 -10.47 9.01 12.93
N GLY A 116 -9.54 9.49 13.76
CA GLY A 116 -8.52 10.48 13.35
C GLY A 116 -7.07 9.95 13.33
N CYS A 117 -6.76 8.95 14.14
CA CYS A 117 -5.42 8.40 14.30
C CYS A 117 -5.45 6.87 14.42
N ILE A 118 -4.27 6.27 14.34
CA ILE A 118 -3.99 4.89 14.75
C ILE A 118 -2.98 4.90 15.89
N THR A 119 -2.96 3.82 16.66
CA THR A 119 -2.02 3.63 17.75
C THR A 119 -1.13 2.42 17.46
N LEU A 120 0.19 2.64 17.42
CA LEU A 120 1.19 1.59 17.33
C LEU A 120 1.86 1.40 18.69
N VAL A 121 2.24 0.15 18.99
CA VAL A 121 3.06 -0.17 20.16
C VAL A 121 4.39 -0.76 19.66
N ASN A 122 5.51 -0.19 20.10
CA ASN A 122 6.84 -0.66 19.74
C ASN A 122 7.73 -0.70 20.98
N GLY A 123 7.89 -1.88 21.57
CA GLY A 123 8.56 -2.01 22.88
C GLY A 123 7.80 -1.24 23.95
N ASP A 124 8.48 -0.32 24.61
CA ASP A 124 7.92 0.53 25.67
C ASP A 124 7.31 1.85 25.14
N GLU A 125 7.26 2.03 23.83
CA GLU A 125 6.73 3.23 23.18
C GLU A 125 5.32 3.02 22.64
N VAL A 126 4.43 3.99 22.91
CA VAL A 126 3.11 4.10 22.28
C VAL A 126 3.14 5.26 21.29
N ILE A 127 2.95 4.96 20.02
CA ILE A 127 3.09 5.91 18.90
C ILE A 127 1.71 6.20 18.32
N TYR A 128 1.30 7.46 18.35
CA TYR A 128 0.05 7.91 17.72
C TYR A 128 0.34 8.47 16.33
N VAL A 129 -0.26 7.88 15.30
CA VAL A 129 -0.09 8.34 13.91
C VAL A 129 -1.40 8.89 13.38
N ILE A 130 -1.40 10.16 12.98
CA ILE A 130 -2.58 10.82 12.40
C ILE A 130 -2.83 10.24 11.00
N LYS A 131 -4.07 9.78 10.73
CA LYS A 131 -4.42 9.08 9.48
C LYS A 131 -4.26 9.91 8.21
N SER A 132 -4.37 11.24 8.30
CA SER A 132 -4.13 12.15 7.18
C SER A 132 -2.67 12.19 6.72
N HIS A 133 -1.73 11.70 7.53
CA HIS A 133 -0.29 11.67 7.23
C HIS A 133 0.23 10.28 6.87
N ILE A 134 -0.63 9.25 6.91
CA ILE A 134 -0.28 7.89 6.50
C ILE A 134 -0.31 7.84 4.97
N LYS A 135 0.85 7.71 4.34
CA LYS A 135 1.00 7.57 2.88
C LYS A 135 0.85 6.12 2.45
N SER A 136 1.44 5.22 3.22
CA SER A 136 1.42 3.79 2.95
C SER A 136 1.46 2.95 4.22
N VAL A 137 0.97 1.72 4.15
CA VAL A 137 1.09 0.69 5.19
C VAL A 137 1.48 -0.65 4.58
N SER A 138 2.28 -1.44 5.29
CA SER A 138 2.47 -2.87 5.01
C SER A 138 2.53 -3.68 6.28
N GLN A 139 2.18 -4.96 6.18
CA GLN A 139 2.42 -5.91 7.24
C GLN A 139 3.88 -6.36 7.21
N VAL A 140 4.56 -6.30 8.35
CA VAL A 140 5.90 -6.87 8.49
C VAL A 140 5.76 -8.33 8.88
N VAL A 141 5.97 -9.22 7.92
CA VAL A 141 6.06 -10.65 8.18
C VAL A 141 7.53 -10.96 8.46
N LYS A 142 7.85 -11.30 9.71
CA LYS A 142 9.15 -11.91 10.03
C LYS A 142 9.13 -13.31 9.44
N CYS A 143 9.50 -13.45 8.17
CA CYS A 143 9.88 -14.75 7.65
C CYS A 143 11.10 -15.18 8.46
N LYS A 144 10.97 -16.26 9.25
CA LYS A 144 12.15 -16.96 9.76
C LYS A 144 12.96 -17.31 8.53
N LYS A 145 14.11 -16.67 8.33
CA LYS A 145 15.13 -17.28 7.49
C LYS A 145 15.39 -18.61 8.17
N ASN A 146 15.09 -19.72 7.48
CA ASN A 146 15.73 -20.96 7.85
C ASN A 146 17.21 -20.66 7.69
N GLU A 147 17.90 -20.55 8.82
CA GLU A 147 19.36 -20.54 8.84
C GLU A 147 19.77 -21.84 8.16
N ASP A 148 20.59 -21.70 7.12
CA ASP A 148 21.10 -22.80 6.33
C ASP A 148 21.82 -23.81 7.26
N GLU A 149 21.36 -25.06 7.26
CA GLU A 149 22.17 -26.26 7.50
C GLU A 149 22.07 -27.16 6.27
#